data_AF-A0A9X8J2M8-F1
#
_entry.id   AF-A0A9X8J2M8-F1
#
_cell.length_a   1.000
_cell.length_b   1.000
_cell.length_c   1.000
_cell.angle_alpha   90.00
_cell.angle_beta   90.00
_cell.angle_gamma   90.00
#
_symmetry.space_group_name_H-M   'P 1'
#
loop_
_entity.id
_entity.type
_entity.pdbx_description
1 polymer ?
#
loop_
_entity_poly.entity_id
_entity_poly.type
_entity_poly.pdbx_seq_one_letter_code
_entity_poly.pdbx_strand_id
1 'polypeptide(L)'
;MLRRFALRFATLQTHGADLTLASDDIGYQKMATILLETGMLIYHELDKPPIHIMPGFPVFLVTVFYFFGNGNKGLFVAELIIILLGVLIILLTYKIGTYLLNPAAGLIGAFLLAVYPPEIVVENLTLTEGKFLFFSLGLLYWSLKLADTHKTKHFLLFSIVLTPTSCFISNTIIYISFNEALSIPHYDEASDSIFYNKKYMQGRTCACMMRRLC
;
A
#
# COMPACT_ATOMS: atom_id res chain seq x y z
N MET A 1 25.16 -5.81 -6.78
CA MET A 1 24.33 -6.16 -5.60
C MET A 1 24.94 -5.62 -4.31
N LEU A 2 26.12 -6.10 -3.89
CA LEU A 2 26.78 -5.68 -2.65
C LEU A 2 27.02 -4.16 -2.54
N ARG A 3 27.47 -3.54 -3.64
CA ARG A 3 27.77 -2.09 -3.70
C ARG A 3 26.54 -1.20 -3.46
N ARG A 4 25.34 -1.66 -3.86
CA ARG A 4 24.08 -0.92 -3.67
C ARG A 4 23.52 -1.10 -2.26
N PHE A 5 23.61 -2.32 -1.72
CA PHE A 5 23.29 -2.57 -0.32
C PHE A 5 24.17 -1.73 0.60
N ALA A 6 25.47 -1.63 0.32
CA ALA A 6 26.39 -0.79 1.08
C ALA A 6 26.07 0.70 0.98
N LEU A 7 25.72 1.21 -0.21
CA LEU A 7 25.28 2.61 -0.40
C LEU A 7 24.02 2.92 0.40
N ARG A 8 23.03 2.03 0.38
CA ARG A 8 21.76 2.19 1.11
C ARG A 8 21.92 2.03 2.62
N PHE A 9 22.75 1.08 3.05
CA PHE A 9 23.10 0.93 4.45
C PHE A 9 23.86 2.16 4.96
N ALA A 10 24.73 2.74 4.14
CA ALA A 10 25.43 3.98 4.45
C ALA A 10 24.48 5.20 4.50
N THR A 11 23.46 5.29 3.62
CA THR A 11 22.44 6.37 3.73
C THR A 11 21.61 6.22 5.00
N LEU A 12 21.21 5.00 5.33
CA LEU A 12 20.49 4.68 6.57
C LEU A 12 21.30 5.03 7.83
N GLN A 13 22.62 4.79 7.81
CA GLN A 13 23.50 5.18 8.93
C GLN A 13 23.80 6.68 9.01
N THR A 14 23.78 7.40 7.88
CA THR A 14 24.16 8.83 7.84
C THR A 14 22.99 9.76 8.10
N HIS A 15 21.79 9.41 7.63
CA HIS A 15 20.59 10.23 7.77
C HIS A 15 19.64 9.72 8.87
N GLY A 16 19.86 8.49 9.36
CA GLY A 16 19.02 7.85 10.36
C GLY A 16 17.64 7.46 9.82
N ALA A 17 16.87 6.72 10.61
CA ALA A 17 15.48 6.34 10.33
C ALA A 17 14.48 7.53 10.37
N ASP A 18 15.00 8.75 10.24
CA ASP A 18 14.29 10.03 10.35
C ASP A 18 14.19 10.73 8.97
N LEU A 19 14.49 9.99 7.89
CA LEU A 19 14.39 10.46 6.52
C LEU A 19 12.91 10.53 6.12
N THR A 20 12.33 11.70 6.34
CA THR A 20 10.93 11.98 6.05
C THR A 20 10.77 13.14 5.07
N LEU A 21 9.81 13.01 4.14
CA LEU A 21 9.28 14.07 3.30
C LEU A 21 8.20 14.90 4.03
N ALA A 22 7.90 14.59 5.29
CA ALA A 22 6.85 15.21 6.11
C ALA A 22 5.49 15.27 5.41
N SER A 23 5.12 14.19 4.74
CA SER A 23 3.91 14.07 3.93
C SER A 23 3.23 12.72 4.22
N ASP A 24 3.00 11.89 3.20
CA ASP A 24 2.30 10.61 3.32
C ASP A 24 3.07 9.58 4.18
N ASP A 25 4.38 9.70 4.25
CA ASP A 25 5.26 8.87 5.08
C ASP A 25 4.95 8.98 6.58
N ILE A 26 4.80 10.19 7.12
CA ILE A 26 4.37 10.40 8.52
C ILE A 26 2.95 9.86 8.71
N GLY A 27 2.08 10.05 7.72
CA GLY A 27 0.74 9.48 7.70
C GLY A 27 0.79 7.96 7.91
N TYR A 28 1.55 7.23 7.11
CA TYR A 28 1.66 5.77 7.23
C TYR A 28 2.19 5.30 8.60
N GLN A 29 3.15 6.01 9.19
CA GLN A 29 3.68 5.67 10.52
C GLN A 29 2.65 5.90 11.63
N LYS A 30 1.92 7.02 11.56
CA LYS A 30 0.85 7.35 12.52
C LYS A 30 -0.28 6.34 12.44
N MET A 31 -0.66 5.94 11.23
CA MET A 31 -1.67 4.90 10.98
C MET A 31 -1.26 3.57 11.56
N ALA A 32 0.02 3.19 11.40
CA ALA A 32 0.51 1.95 11.98
C ALA A 32 0.44 1.98 13.51
N THR A 33 0.79 3.11 14.14
CA THR A 33 0.68 3.25 15.59
C THR A 33 -0.78 3.16 16.06
N ILE A 34 -1.69 3.90 15.42
CA ILE A 34 -3.12 3.87 15.77
C ILE A 34 -3.71 2.46 15.57
N LEU A 35 -3.35 1.79 14.48
CA LEU A 35 -3.82 0.43 14.18
C LEU A 35 -3.30 -0.58 15.21
N LEU A 36 -2.07 -0.42 15.71
CA LEU A 36 -1.50 -1.27 16.76
C LEU A 36 -2.21 -1.05 18.11
N GLU A 37 -2.55 0.20 18.44
CA GLU A 37 -3.20 0.56 19.71
C GLU A 37 -4.71 0.28 19.73
N THR A 38 -5.41 0.52 18.64
CA THR A 38 -6.89 0.51 18.58
C THR A 38 -7.46 -0.64 17.74
N GLY A 39 -6.64 -1.29 16.90
CA GLY A 39 -7.12 -2.26 15.91
C GLY A 39 -7.87 -1.63 14.72
N MET A 40 -7.99 -0.29 14.66
CA MET A 40 -8.71 0.41 13.60
C MET A 40 -7.76 1.07 12.59
N LEU A 41 -8.09 0.95 11.30
CA LEU A 41 -7.42 1.67 10.21
C LEU A 41 -8.03 3.07 10.11
N ILE A 42 -7.29 4.09 10.54
CA ILE A 42 -7.75 5.50 10.60
C ILE A 42 -6.65 6.36 10.02
N TYR A 43 -6.95 7.34 9.13
CA TYR A 43 -5.94 8.22 8.48
C TYR A 43 -5.88 9.67 9.02
N HIS A 44 -6.87 10.50 8.70
CA HIS A 44 -6.91 11.90 9.13
C HIS A 44 -7.97 12.17 10.20
N GLU A 45 -9.12 11.50 10.12
CA GLU A 45 -10.27 11.72 10.99
C GLU A 45 -10.62 10.40 11.68
N LEU A 46 -10.73 10.41 13.00
CA LEU A 46 -11.10 9.24 13.82
C LEU A 46 -12.47 8.65 13.45
N ASP A 47 -13.34 9.47 12.85
CA ASP A 47 -14.74 9.14 12.59
C ASP A 47 -15.03 8.77 11.14
N LYS A 48 -14.02 8.72 10.26
CA LYS A 48 -14.20 8.33 8.85
C LYS A 48 -13.26 7.20 8.46
N PRO A 49 -13.76 6.15 7.76
CA PRO A 49 -12.87 5.15 7.19
C PRO A 49 -11.90 5.83 6.23
N PRO A 50 -10.62 5.42 6.20
CA PRO A 50 -9.62 6.00 5.32
C PRO A 50 -9.84 5.52 3.88
N ILE A 51 -10.86 6.07 3.21
CA ILE A 51 -11.26 5.68 1.85
C ILE A 51 -10.14 6.00 0.84
N HIS A 52 -9.32 7.01 1.13
CA HIS A 52 -8.26 7.50 0.25
C HIS A 52 -6.97 6.68 0.31
N ILE A 53 -6.77 5.82 1.33
CA ILE A 53 -5.48 5.17 1.56
C ILE A 53 -5.58 3.67 1.64
N MET A 54 -4.79 3.04 0.80
CA MET A 54 -4.73 1.60 0.70
C MET A 54 -4.04 1.02 1.95
N PRO A 55 -4.66 0.02 2.62
CA PRO A 55 -4.19 -0.45 3.92
C PRO A 55 -2.95 -1.33 3.86
N GLY A 56 -2.51 -1.78 2.68
CA GLY A 56 -1.42 -2.75 2.55
C GLY A 56 -0.11 -2.29 3.19
N PHE A 57 0.19 -1.00 3.11
CA PHE A 57 1.41 -0.47 3.70
C PHE A 57 1.34 -0.18 5.21
N PRO A 58 0.26 0.42 5.74
CA PRO A 58 0.02 0.47 7.18
C PRO A 58 0.06 -0.91 7.86
N VAL A 59 -0.57 -1.93 7.26
CA VAL A 59 -0.58 -3.31 7.80
C VAL A 59 0.83 -3.91 7.82
N PHE A 60 1.64 -3.66 6.78
CA PHE A 60 3.04 -4.06 6.77
C PHE A 60 3.81 -3.41 7.94
N LEU A 61 3.64 -2.10 8.15
CA LEU A 61 4.30 -1.38 9.25
C LEU A 61 3.85 -1.88 10.62
N VAL A 62 2.55 -2.11 10.84
CA VAL A 62 2.04 -2.68 12.11
C VAL A 62 2.64 -4.03 12.41
N THR A 63 2.77 -4.88 11.39
CA THR A 63 3.38 -6.20 11.57
C THR A 63 4.82 -6.05 12.09
N VAL A 64 5.60 -5.13 11.52
CA VAL A 64 6.96 -4.87 11.99
C VAL A 64 6.97 -4.27 13.40
N PHE A 65 6.13 -3.28 13.68
CA PHE A 65 6.06 -2.64 15.00
C PHE A 65 5.60 -3.59 16.10
N TYR A 66 4.73 -4.54 15.77
CA TYR A 66 4.28 -5.58 16.70
C TYR A 66 5.43 -6.49 17.16
N PHE A 67 6.33 -6.89 16.24
CA PHE A 67 7.46 -7.77 16.56
C PHE A 67 8.68 -7.04 17.12
N PHE A 68 8.99 -5.84 16.63
CA PHE A 68 10.25 -5.14 16.92
C PHE A 68 10.08 -3.90 17.81
N GLY A 69 8.85 -3.56 18.18
CA GLY A 69 8.50 -2.37 18.97
C GLY A 69 8.21 -1.15 18.11
N ASN A 70 7.46 -0.19 18.68
CA ASN A 70 7.08 1.05 18.00
C ASN A 70 8.21 2.12 18.05
N GLY A 71 8.10 3.15 17.21
CA GLY A 71 9.02 4.28 17.12
C GLY A 71 10.25 3.99 16.27
N ASN A 72 11.36 4.69 16.56
CA ASN A 72 12.56 4.69 15.70
C ASN A 72 13.17 3.29 15.51
N LYS A 73 13.05 2.40 16.50
CA LYS A 73 13.56 1.02 16.38
C LYS A 73 12.76 0.18 15.39
N GLY A 74 11.43 0.27 15.44
CA GLY A 74 10.54 -0.42 14.50
C GLY A 74 10.70 0.12 13.08
N LEU A 75 10.82 1.44 12.95
CA LEU A 75 11.06 2.10 11.66
C LEU A 75 12.36 1.65 11.01
N PHE A 76 13.45 1.63 11.79
CA PHE A 76 14.73 1.15 11.31
C PHE A 76 14.66 -0.30 10.76
N VAL A 77 13.93 -1.18 11.44
CA VAL A 77 13.73 -2.56 10.97
C VAL A 77 12.85 -2.60 9.72
N ALA A 78 11.80 -1.79 9.66
CA ALA A 78 10.94 -1.70 8.47
C ALA A 78 11.72 -1.23 7.23
N GLU A 79 12.56 -0.21 7.39
CA GLU A 79 13.45 0.30 6.34
C GLU A 79 14.47 -0.75 5.91
N LEU A 80 15.02 -1.53 6.86
CA LEU A 80 15.93 -2.63 6.53
C LEU A 80 15.23 -3.68 5.67
N ILE A 81 13.98 -4.03 5.96
CA ILE A 81 13.17 -4.94 5.13
C ILE A 81 12.91 -4.32 3.75
N ILE A 82 12.61 -3.02 3.67
CA ILE A 82 12.41 -2.30 2.40
C ILE A 82 13.69 -2.30 1.55
N ILE A 83 14.86 -2.10 2.16
CA ILE A 83 16.15 -2.19 1.46
C ILE A 83 16.37 -3.60 0.89
N LEU A 84 16.03 -4.65 1.67
CA LEU A 84 16.13 -6.04 1.19
C LEU A 84 15.21 -6.29 0.00
N LEU A 85 13.96 -5.82 0.05
CA LEU A 85 13.01 -5.86 -1.07
C LEU A 85 13.61 -5.19 -2.31
N GLY A 86 14.23 -4.02 -2.14
CA GLY A 86 14.90 -3.30 -3.20
C GLY A 86 16.10 -4.02 -3.83
N VAL A 87 16.83 -4.83 -3.06
CA VAL A 87 17.86 -5.72 -3.63
C VAL A 87 17.22 -6.84 -4.47
N LEU A 88 16.08 -7.37 -4.03
CA LEU A 88 15.34 -8.40 -4.77
C LEU A 88 14.77 -7.87 -6.10
N ILE A 89 14.39 -6.59 -6.18
CA ILE A 89 13.97 -5.92 -7.42
C ILE A 89 15.04 -6.13 -8.51
N ILE A 90 16.31 -5.86 -8.20
CA ILE A 90 17.42 -6.00 -9.15
C ILE A 90 17.59 -7.45 -9.61
N LEU A 91 17.43 -8.41 -8.69
CA LEU A 91 17.47 -9.84 -9.03
C LEU A 91 16.34 -10.22 -9.99
N LEU A 92 15.15 -9.71 -9.76
CA LEU A 92 13.99 -9.92 -10.63
C LEU A 92 14.22 -9.28 -12.00
N THR A 93 14.70 -8.05 -12.06
CA THR A 93 15.04 -7.35 -13.32
C THR A 93 16.07 -8.13 -14.13
N TYR A 94 17.13 -8.64 -13.48
CA TYR A 94 18.12 -9.49 -14.15
C TYR A 94 17.47 -10.76 -14.73
N LYS A 95 16.64 -11.45 -13.95
CA LYS A 95 15.95 -12.68 -14.38
C LYS A 95 14.99 -12.43 -15.54
N ILE A 96 14.19 -11.37 -15.46
CA ILE A 96 13.24 -10.98 -16.50
C ILE A 96 13.99 -10.61 -17.78
N GLY A 97 15.04 -9.78 -17.70
CA GLY A 97 15.83 -9.39 -18.87
C GLY A 97 16.59 -10.57 -19.51
N THR A 98 17.10 -11.49 -18.69
CA THR A 98 17.73 -12.72 -19.18
C THR A 98 16.73 -13.64 -19.87
N TYR A 99 15.51 -13.70 -19.34
CA TYR A 99 14.44 -14.55 -19.88
C TYR A 99 13.88 -14.03 -21.20
N LEU A 100 13.69 -12.71 -21.33
CA LEU A 100 13.10 -12.09 -22.52
C LEU A 100 14.08 -11.92 -23.68
N LEU A 101 15.34 -11.63 -23.37
CA LEU A 101 16.35 -11.26 -24.36
C LEU A 101 17.57 -12.16 -24.26
N ASN A 102 18.54 -11.79 -23.42
CA ASN A 102 19.82 -12.45 -23.26
C ASN A 102 20.43 -12.11 -21.90
N PRO A 103 21.38 -12.91 -21.37
CA PRO A 103 22.04 -12.63 -20.09
C PRO A 103 22.72 -11.25 -20.02
N ALA A 104 23.30 -10.78 -21.14
CA ALA A 104 23.91 -9.47 -21.23
C ALA A 104 22.89 -8.34 -21.05
N ALA A 105 21.72 -8.45 -21.67
CA ALA A 105 20.64 -7.47 -21.54
C ALA A 105 20.09 -7.44 -20.10
N GLY A 106 19.94 -8.60 -19.46
CA GLY A 106 19.59 -8.70 -18.04
C GLY A 106 20.60 -8.00 -17.14
N LEU A 107 21.91 -8.17 -17.42
CA LEU A 107 22.97 -7.53 -16.64
C LEU A 107 22.97 -6.01 -16.81
N ILE A 108 22.79 -5.51 -18.04
CA ILE A 108 22.71 -4.07 -18.33
C ILE A 108 21.48 -3.47 -17.63
N GLY A 109 20.31 -4.10 -17.73
CA GLY A 109 19.09 -3.64 -17.06
C GLY A 109 19.24 -3.60 -15.53
N ALA A 110 19.81 -4.64 -14.94
CA ALA A 110 20.10 -4.68 -13.52
C ALA A 110 21.13 -3.63 -13.09
N PHE A 111 22.12 -3.32 -13.93
CA PHE A 111 23.12 -2.29 -13.65
C PHE A 111 22.53 -0.88 -13.74
N LEU A 112 21.74 -0.59 -14.78
CA LEU A 112 21.06 0.70 -14.94
C LEU A 112 20.13 0.96 -13.76
N LEU A 113 19.34 -0.04 -13.39
CA LEU A 113 18.47 0.04 -12.22
C LEU A 113 19.30 0.26 -10.95
N ALA A 114 20.41 -0.48 -10.78
CA ALA A 114 21.29 -0.34 -9.62
C ALA A 114 21.86 1.08 -9.42
N VAL A 115 22.07 1.83 -10.50
CA VAL A 115 22.65 3.19 -10.47
C VAL A 115 21.57 4.28 -10.52
N TYR A 116 20.31 3.92 -10.79
CA TYR A 116 19.22 4.88 -10.97
C TYR A 116 18.93 5.66 -9.66
N PRO A 117 19.21 6.97 -9.60
CA PRO A 117 19.11 7.74 -8.35
C PRO A 117 17.71 7.80 -7.73
N PRO A 118 16.61 7.98 -8.52
CA PRO A 118 15.27 8.07 -7.93
C PRO A 118 14.88 6.83 -7.13
N GLU A 119 15.23 5.64 -7.60
CA GLU A 119 14.92 4.40 -6.86
C GLU A 119 15.68 4.35 -5.53
N ILE A 120 16.96 4.77 -5.52
CA ILE A 120 17.77 4.82 -4.29
C ILE A 120 17.15 5.76 -3.25
N VAL A 121 16.58 6.89 -3.68
CA VAL A 121 15.93 7.85 -2.77
C VAL A 121 14.60 7.30 -2.28
N VAL A 122 13.74 6.79 -3.17
CA VAL A 122 12.40 6.30 -2.83
C VAL A 122 12.44 5.13 -1.85
N GLU A 123 13.47 4.30 -1.87
CA GLU A 123 13.60 3.16 -0.93
C GLU A 123 14.13 3.56 0.45
N ASN A 124 14.81 4.71 0.57
CA ASN A 124 15.17 5.30 1.85
C ASN A 124 13.99 6.08 2.47
N LEU A 125 12.90 6.24 1.73
CA LEU A 125 11.67 6.85 2.22
C LEU A 125 10.64 5.77 2.57
N THR A 126 9.83 6.05 3.60
CA THR A 126 8.73 5.18 4.02
C THR A 126 7.53 5.36 3.08
N LEU A 127 7.72 5.18 1.76
CA LEU A 127 6.73 5.37 0.70
C LEU A 127 6.28 4.05 0.06
N THR A 128 5.04 3.97 -0.44
CA THR A 128 4.47 2.74 -1.02
C THR A 128 5.11 2.31 -2.34
N GLU A 129 5.66 3.25 -3.10
CA GLU A 129 6.12 3.10 -4.49
C GLU A 129 7.18 2.01 -4.67
N GLY A 130 8.22 2.00 -3.83
CA GLY A 130 9.30 1.01 -3.94
C GLY A 130 8.83 -0.44 -3.70
N LYS A 131 7.91 -0.62 -2.75
CA LYS A 131 7.30 -1.93 -2.46
C LYS A 131 6.38 -2.38 -3.59
N PHE A 132 5.59 -1.45 -4.13
CA PHE A 132 4.72 -1.71 -5.27
C PHE A 132 5.54 -2.18 -6.50
N LEU A 133 6.68 -1.54 -6.77
CA LEU A 133 7.55 -1.93 -7.88
C LEU A 133 8.06 -3.38 -7.72
N PHE A 134 8.44 -3.78 -6.51
CA PHE A 134 8.85 -5.16 -6.22
C PHE A 134 7.76 -6.18 -6.54
N PHE A 135 6.56 -5.97 -6.00
CA PHE A 135 5.45 -6.89 -6.24
C PHE A 135 5.03 -6.93 -7.73
N SER A 136 5.06 -5.78 -8.41
CA SER A 136 4.76 -5.68 -9.84
C SER A 136 5.77 -6.45 -10.72
N LEU A 137 7.07 -6.35 -10.43
CA LEU A 137 8.09 -7.15 -11.12
C LEU A 137 7.97 -8.64 -10.81
N GLY A 138 7.62 -8.99 -9.57
CA GLY A 138 7.31 -10.36 -9.19
C GLY A 138 6.13 -10.92 -9.99
N LEU A 139 5.07 -10.14 -10.12
CA LEU A 139 3.87 -10.47 -10.89
C LEU A 139 4.21 -10.69 -12.37
N LEU A 140 4.99 -9.78 -12.96
CA LEU A 140 5.47 -9.90 -14.33
C LEU A 140 6.30 -11.17 -14.53
N TYR A 141 7.25 -11.45 -13.65
CA TYR A 141 8.10 -12.64 -13.73
C TYR A 141 7.30 -13.94 -13.66
N TRP A 142 6.34 -14.05 -12.72
CA TRP A 142 5.51 -15.24 -12.60
C TRP A 142 4.49 -15.36 -13.73
N SER A 143 3.98 -14.25 -14.26
CA SER A 143 3.15 -14.23 -15.47
C SER A 143 3.89 -14.84 -16.66
N LEU A 144 5.14 -14.43 -16.90
CA LEU A 144 5.99 -14.98 -17.95
C LEU A 144 6.24 -16.48 -17.75
N LYS A 145 6.51 -16.92 -16.51
CA LYS A 145 6.72 -18.34 -16.20
C LYS A 145 5.46 -19.19 -16.34
N LEU A 146 4.30 -18.64 -15.98
CA LEU A 146 3.01 -19.30 -16.14
C LEU A 146 2.68 -19.48 -17.62
N ALA A 147 2.91 -18.45 -18.44
CA ALA A 147 2.68 -18.49 -19.88
C ALA A 147 3.53 -19.56 -20.59
N ASP A 148 4.73 -19.83 -20.10
CA ASP A 148 5.67 -20.82 -20.68
C ASP A 148 5.39 -22.26 -20.22
N THR A 149 5.16 -22.45 -18.93
CA THR A 149 5.09 -23.80 -18.34
C THR A 149 3.68 -24.34 -18.14
N HIS A 150 2.66 -23.48 -18.12
CA HIS A 150 1.26 -23.81 -17.84
C HIS A 150 1.01 -24.65 -16.57
N LYS A 151 1.94 -24.66 -15.61
CA LYS A 151 1.77 -25.46 -14.37
C LYS A 151 0.91 -24.71 -13.36
N THR A 152 0.04 -25.44 -12.69
CA THR A 152 -0.82 -24.95 -11.59
C THR A 152 -0.04 -24.30 -10.44
N LYS A 153 1.19 -24.77 -10.17
CA LYS A 153 2.08 -24.15 -9.17
C LYS A 153 2.43 -22.69 -9.51
N HIS A 154 2.68 -22.38 -10.78
CA HIS A 154 2.98 -21.02 -11.21
C HIS A 154 1.73 -20.13 -11.20
N PHE A 155 0.55 -20.72 -11.44
CA PHE A 155 -0.72 -20.03 -11.30
C PHE A 155 -0.99 -19.64 -9.84
N LEU A 156 -0.76 -20.56 -8.90
CA LEU A 156 -0.91 -20.27 -7.47
C LEU A 156 0.05 -19.18 -7.01
N LEU A 157 1.32 -19.24 -7.43
CA LEU A 157 2.32 -18.23 -7.10
C LEU A 157 1.98 -16.86 -7.70
N PHE A 158 1.47 -16.83 -8.93
CA PHE A 158 0.96 -15.61 -9.56
C PHE A 158 -0.18 -15.00 -8.74
N SER A 159 -1.18 -15.79 -8.34
CA SER A 159 -2.31 -15.32 -7.54
C SER A 159 -1.88 -14.80 -6.17
N ILE A 160 -0.94 -15.49 -5.50
CA ILE A 160 -0.40 -15.06 -4.20
C ILE A 160 0.34 -13.72 -4.31
N VAL A 161 1.05 -13.45 -5.41
CA VAL A 161 1.76 -12.19 -5.63
C VAL A 161 0.82 -11.07 -6.10
N LEU A 162 -0.26 -11.41 -6.81
CA LEU A 162 -1.26 -10.46 -7.26
C LEU A 162 -1.98 -9.77 -6.10
N THR A 163 -2.39 -10.52 -5.07
CA THR A 163 -3.11 -9.99 -3.90
C THR A 163 -2.38 -8.83 -3.20
N PRO A 164 -1.11 -8.96 -2.76
CA PRO A 164 -0.40 -7.85 -2.14
C PRO A 164 -0.16 -6.71 -3.14
N THR A 165 0.11 -6.99 -4.42
CA THR A 165 0.28 -5.93 -5.45
C THR A 165 -0.92 -4.98 -5.47
N SER A 166 -2.13 -5.54 -5.43
CA SER A 166 -3.39 -4.79 -5.38
C SER A 166 -3.55 -3.97 -4.11
N CYS A 167 -3.08 -4.46 -2.96
CA CYS A 167 -3.12 -3.74 -1.67
C CYS A 167 -2.11 -2.59 -1.54
N PHE A 168 -1.18 -2.42 -2.49
CA PHE A 168 -0.19 -1.33 -2.45
C PHE A 168 -0.48 -0.18 -3.42
N ILE A 169 -1.40 -0.34 -4.39
CA ILE A 169 -1.69 0.71 -5.38
C ILE A 169 -3.13 1.21 -5.26
N SER A 170 -3.30 2.52 -5.11
CA SER A 170 -4.60 3.18 -5.23
C SER A 170 -5.04 3.22 -6.70
N ASN A 171 -5.33 2.06 -7.29
CA ASN A 171 -5.93 1.98 -8.63
C ASN A 171 -7.44 1.77 -8.50
N THR A 172 -8.18 2.77 -8.99
CA THR A 172 -9.65 2.83 -9.07
C THR A 172 -10.28 1.57 -9.69
N ILE A 173 -9.56 0.84 -10.54
CA ILE A 173 -10.05 -0.36 -11.25
C ILE A 173 -10.32 -1.53 -10.28
N ILE A 174 -9.47 -1.74 -9.27
CA ILE A 174 -9.67 -2.81 -8.27
C ILE A 174 -10.61 -2.33 -7.16
N TYR A 175 -10.65 -1.03 -6.88
CA TYR A 175 -11.64 -0.44 -5.98
C TYR A 175 -13.08 -0.75 -6.41
N ILE A 176 -13.39 -0.75 -7.71
CA ILE A 176 -14.70 -1.16 -8.22
C ILE A 176 -14.96 -2.63 -7.85
N SER A 177 -14.03 -3.54 -8.15
CA SER A 177 -14.21 -4.97 -7.84
C SER A 177 -14.24 -5.30 -6.35
N PHE A 178 -13.52 -4.55 -5.51
CA PHE A 178 -13.51 -4.75 -4.06
C PHE A 178 -14.74 -4.15 -3.38
N ASN A 179 -15.21 -2.99 -3.83
CA ASN A 179 -16.45 -2.39 -3.31
C ASN A 179 -17.67 -3.25 -3.69
N GLU A 180 -17.64 -3.89 -4.85
CA GLU A 180 -18.65 -4.85 -5.30
C GLU A 180 -18.56 -6.20 -4.56
N ALA A 181 -17.38 -6.57 -4.06
CA ALA A 181 -17.19 -7.74 -3.19
C ALA A 181 -17.52 -7.49 -1.72
N LEU A 182 -17.43 -6.23 -1.25
CA LEU A 182 -17.74 -5.81 0.13
C LEU A 182 -19.18 -5.28 0.30
N SER A 183 -20.01 -5.32 -0.74
CA SER A 183 -21.47 -5.29 -0.63
C SER A 183 -22.04 -6.56 0.03
N ILE A 184 -21.45 -6.99 1.15
CA ILE A 184 -22.19 -7.72 2.17
C ILE A 184 -23.01 -6.65 2.90
N PRO A 185 -24.35 -6.70 2.86
CA PRO A 185 -25.17 -5.75 3.59
C PRO A 185 -24.98 -6.00 5.08
N HIS A 186 -24.06 -5.26 5.72
CA HIS A 186 -24.10 -5.08 7.16
C HIS A 186 -25.17 -4.05 7.47
N TYR A 187 -26.35 -4.60 7.77
CA TYR A 187 -27.47 -3.93 8.38
C TYR A 187 -27.04 -3.42 9.75
N ASP A 188 -27.03 -2.10 9.95
CA ASP A 188 -26.81 -1.48 11.26
C ASP A 188 -28.01 -0.59 11.58
N GLU A 189 -28.91 -1.13 12.41
CA GLU A 189 -30.26 -0.61 12.70
C GLU A 189 -30.26 0.59 13.66
N ALA A 190 -29.09 1.15 13.99
CA ALA A 190 -28.95 2.12 15.09
C ALA A 190 -28.70 3.58 14.67
N SER A 191 -28.28 3.86 13.43
CA SER A 191 -27.91 5.23 13.01
C SER A 191 -29.03 6.02 12.31
N ASP A 192 -30.21 5.44 12.11
CA ASP A 192 -31.33 6.13 11.45
C ASP A 192 -32.28 6.85 12.41
N SER A 193 -32.28 6.54 13.71
CA SER A 193 -33.19 7.18 14.67
C SER A 193 -32.87 8.65 14.97
N ILE A 194 -31.61 9.08 14.77
CA ILE A 194 -31.17 10.46 15.00
C ILE A 194 -31.29 11.31 13.73
N PHE A 195 -31.10 10.71 12.54
CA PHE A 195 -31.22 11.43 11.26
C PHE A 195 -32.67 11.55 10.78
N TYR A 196 -33.57 10.61 11.12
CA TYR A 196 -35.00 10.76 10.83
C TYR A 196 -35.66 11.88 11.65
N ASN A 197 -35.24 12.13 12.89
CA ASN A 197 -35.89 13.14 13.73
C ASN A 197 -35.60 14.58 13.27
N LYS A 198 -34.38 14.83 12.74
CA LYS A 198 -33.99 16.19 12.30
C LYS A 198 -34.64 16.59 10.96
N LYS A 199 -34.93 15.63 10.07
CA LYS A 199 -35.51 15.91 8.74
C LYS A 199 -37.03 16.14 8.76
N TYR A 200 -37.74 15.63 9.78
CA TYR A 200 -39.21 15.79 9.90
C TYR A 200 -39.66 17.02 10.70
N MET A 201 -38.75 17.73 11.37
CA MET A 201 -39.05 18.99 12.08
C MET A 201 -38.68 20.25 11.30
N GLN A 202 -37.96 20.14 10.17
CA GLN A 202 -37.55 21.28 9.34
C GLN A 202 -38.40 21.47 8.08
N GLY A 203 -39.42 20.63 7.86
CA GLY A 203 -40.29 20.63 6.67
C GLY A 203 -41.77 20.93 6.91
N ARG A 204 -42.18 21.34 8.12
CA ARG A 204 -43.60 21.56 8.48
C ARG A 204 -43.96 22.99 8.90
N THR A 205 -43.40 24.00 8.23
CA THR A 205 -43.82 25.41 8.46
C THR A 205 -44.30 26.18 7.22
N CYS A 206 -44.38 25.57 6.03
CA CYS A 206 -44.84 26.29 4.83
C CYS A 206 -45.84 25.52 3.96
N ALA A 207 -46.92 24.96 4.52
CA ALA A 207 -48.02 24.40 3.71
C ALA A 207 -49.38 24.36 4.43
N CYS A 208 -49.74 25.39 5.20
CA CYS A 208 -51.11 25.56 5.68
C CYS A 208 -51.51 27.05 5.60
N MET A 209 -51.46 27.61 4.39
CA MET A 209 -52.04 28.92 4.07
C MET A 209 -52.64 28.87 2.66
N MET A 210 -53.68 28.07 2.47
CA MET A 210 -54.64 28.24 1.35
C MET A 210 -55.84 27.30 1.50
N ARG A 211 -56.78 27.65 2.40
CA ARG A 211 -58.21 27.29 2.26
C ARG A 211 -59.09 28.09 3.21
N ARG A 212 -59.24 29.37 2.90
CA ARG A 212 -60.40 30.21 3.24
C ARG A 212 -60.38 31.40 2.30
N LEU A 213 -61.16 31.30 1.22
CA LEU A 213 -61.80 32.39 0.47
C LEU A 213 -62.46 31.77 -0.77
N CYS A 214 -63.76 32.08 -0.94
CA CYS A 214 -64.78 31.51 -1.84
C CYS A 214 -65.39 30.16 -1.40
#